data_AF-A0A9E0YDE9-F1
#
_entry.id   AF-A0A9E0YDE9-F1
#
_cell.length_a   1.000
_cell.length_b   1.000
_cell.length_c   1.000
_cell.angle_alpha   90.00
_cell.angle_beta   90.00
_cell.angle_gamma   90.00
#
_symmetry.space_group_name_H-M   'P 1'
#
loop_
_entity.id
_entity.type
_entity.pdbx_description
1 polymer ?
#
loop_
_entity_poly.entity_id
_entity_poly.type
_entity_poly.pdbx_seq_one_letter_code
_entity_poly.pdbx_strand_id
1 'polypeptide(L)'
;MREFLTFVSISIFLAAFAGPRDVRAEGGQTHGGGAIVCRSPNGAITRAEVLDVFEARELYGLNPVAVTDVDATRTAMLGSLRSRYLGKSLYPAYLEQTLAMLHPRFKLLNPGVRLEVIPDAFPKINIRGCEIEQLASFNDDGVILLDREIMGALDPLNRLAIELHESAYLLDRKWRKATNSVFARKLVGFLLADHADPKLDPMIAAYDFDVPHAGIYGVQGSMSCRAEIQLRDDGGLRVYHSPGDCPDRISPTPFEANGYGDFLPTGMPDEWHWTNRKPGQTEGYSLVVLKRLGSGAIDLGGETLTFRTQSTRSVRRPLRTRPAQIHSRPRRR
;
A
#
# COMPACT_ATOMS: atom_id res chain seq x y z
N MET A 1 83.09 -21.71 -24.04
CA MET A 1 81.94 -22.07 -24.90
C MET A 1 80.77 -22.50 -24.01
N ARG A 2 79.68 -21.71 -24.05
CA ARG A 2 78.28 -21.98 -23.68
C ARG A 2 77.72 -20.87 -22.78
N GLU A 3 77.24 -19.84 -23.44
CA GLU A 3 76.29 -18.88 -22.88
C GLU A 3 74.87 -19.43 -23.08
N PHE A 4 74.09 -19.48 -22.01
CA PHE A 4 72.67 -19.84 -22.02
C PHE A 4 71.87 -18.52 -21.93
N LEU A 5 71.29 -18.10 -23.06
CA LEU A 5 70.32 -17.01 -23.11
C LEU A 5 68.92 -17.56 -22.80
N THR A 6 68.40 -17.23 -21.62
CA THR A 6 67.02 -17.53 -21.23
C THR A 6 66.12 -16.37 -21.65
N PHE A 7 65.34 -16.55 -22.71
CA PHE A 7 64.30 -15.61 -23.12
C PHE A 7 63.10 -15.73 -22.16
N VAL A 8 62.92 -14.73 -21.29
CA VAL A 8 61.71 -14.57 -20.49
C VAL A 8 60.68 -13.81 -21.35
N SER A 9 59.71 -14.54 -21.88
CA SER A 9 58.58 -13.98 -22.61
C SER A 9 57.58 -13.38 -21.61
N ILE A 10 57.64 -12.07 -21.42
CA ILE A 10 56.67 -11.30 -20.62
C ILE A 10 55.42 -11.11 -21.50
N SER A 11 54.45 -12.01 -21.36
CA SER A 11 53.11 -11.82 -21.93
C SER A 11 52.36 -10.78 -21.10
N ILE A 12 52.39 -9.53 -21.53
CA ILE A 12 51.58 -8.44 -20.97
C ILE A 12 50.13 -8.70 -21.40
N PHE A 13 49.33 -9.33 -20.54
CA PHE A 13 47.88 -9.35 -20.68
C PHE A 13 47.35 -7.93 -20.36
N LEU A 14 47.09 -7.14 -21.40
CA LEU A 14 46.21 -5.97 -21.28
C LEU A 14 44.78 -6.48 -21.01
N ALA A 15 44.46 -6.71 -19.73
CA ALA A 15 43.08 -6.75 -19.30
C ALA A 15 42.54 -5.32 -19.47
N ALA A 16 41.77 -5.10 -20.53
CA ALA A 16 40.97 -3.89 -20.68
C ALA A 16 39.96 -3.88 -19.53
N PHE A 17 40.32 -3.20 -18.44
CA PHE A 17 39.40 -2.89 -17.35
C PHE A 17 38.33 -1.98 -17.96
N ALA A 18 37.23 -2.59 -18.39
CA ALA A 18 35.98 -1.88 -18.57
C ALA A 18 35.65 -1.26 -17.21
N GLY A 19 35.95 0.03 -17.06
CA GLY A 19 35.59 0.78 -15.88
C GLY A 19 34.10 0.60 -15.58
N PRO A 20 33.69 0.67 -14.31
CA PRO A 20 32.29 0.57 -13.95
C PRO A 20 31.49 1.58 -14.78
N ARG A 21 30.54 1.09 -15.58
CA ARG A 21 29.61 1.96 -16.30
C ARG A 21 28.73 2.61 -15.24
N ASP A 22 28.86 3.92 -15.07
CA ASP A 22 27.91 4.72 -14.30
C ASP A 22 26.54 4.60 -14.97
N VAL A 23 25.70 3.72 -14.44
CA VAL A 23 24.29 3.63 -14.81
C VAL A 23 23.60 4.80 -14.12
N ARG A 24 23.67 5.99 -14.73
CA ARG A 24 22.77 7.08 -14.37
C ARG A 24 21.37 6.71 -14.81
N ALA A 25 20.54 6.33 -13.86
CA ALA A 25 19.11 6.25 -14.10
C ALA A 25 18.60 7.69 -14.31
N GLU A 26 18.29 8.06 -15.55
CA GLU A 26 17.52 9.26 -15.84
C GLU A 26 16.08 9.01 -15.35
N GLY A 27 15.87 9.13 -14.05
CA GLY A 27 14.58 8.97 -13.38
C GLY A 27 14.09 10.31 -12.82
N GLY A 28 12.77 10.48 -12.76
CA GLY A 28 12.11 11.69 -12.23
C GLY A 28 12.54 12.06 -10.81
N GLN A 29 11.97 13.14 -10.28
CA GLN A 29 12.24 13.64 -8.93
C GLN A 29 12.00 12.52 -7.90
N THR A 30 13.06 11.83 -7.49
CA THR A 30 13.00 10.77 -6.50
C THR A 30 12.94 11.40 -5.12
N HIS A 31 12.27 10.71 -4.21
CA HIS A 31 12.20 11.07 -2.79
C HIS A 31 12.42 9.79 -2.00
N GLY A 32 12.92 9.88 -0.77
CA GLY A 32 12.95 8.71 0.10
C GLY A 32 13.55 8.97 1.49
N GLY A 33 13.59 7.91 2.30
CA GLY A 33 14.15 7.94 3.64
C GLY A 33 15.68 8.06 3.66
N GLY A 34 16.18 8.84 4.63
CA GLY A 34 17.61 8.94 4.92
C GLY A 34 17.96 8.33 6.28
N ALA A 35 19.24 8.03 6.47
CA ALA A 35 19.79 7.56 7.73
C ALA A 35 21.08 8.31 8.08
N ILE A 36 21.32 8.49 9.37
CA ILE A 36 22.64 8.79 9.92
C ILE A 36 23.46 7.50 9.89
N VAL A 37 24.57 7.52 9.17
CA VAL A 37 25.46 6.36 9.02
C VAL A 37 26.85 6.74 9.52
N CYS A 38 27.34 5.97 10.48
CA CYS A 38 28.71 6.08 10.97
C CYS A 38 29.50 4.91 10.39
N ARG A 39 30.65 5.21 9.78
CA ARG A 39 31.53 4.21 9.17
C ARG A 39 32.88 4.19 9.87
N SER A 40 33.47 3.02 9.98
CA SER A 40 34.86 2.90 10.42
C SER A 40 35.83 3.31 9.30
N PRO A 41 37.14 3.47 9.57
CA PRO A 41 38.11 3.87 8.55
C PRO A 41 38.21 2.93 7.33
N ASN A 42 37.76 1.68 7.43
CA ASN A 42 37.71 0.74 6.30
C ASN A 42 36.40 0.81 5.48
N GLY A 43 35.49 1.73 5.83
CA GLY A 43 34.20 1.93 5.16
C GLY A 43 33.04 1.07 5.69
N ALA A 44 33.28 0.13 6.61
CA ALA A 44 32.23 -0.68 7.22
C ALA A 44 31.31 0.15 8.12
N ILE A 45 29.99 -0.07 8.03
CA ILE A 45 28.98 0.59 8.88
C ILE A 45 29.14 0.08 10.31
N THR A 46 29.41 0.99 11.25
CA THR A 46 29.48 0.68 12.68
C THR A 46 28.17 1.00 13.39
N ARG A 47 27.40 1.95 12.85
CA ARG A 47 26.08 2.33 13.34
C ARG A 47 25.28 2.93 12.20
N ALA A 48 23.98 2.63 12.16
CA ALA A 48 23.01 3.31 11.32
C ALA A 48 21.77 3.65 12.14
N GLU A 49 21.19 4.82 11.91
CA GLU A 49 19.98 5.31 12.57
C GLU A 49 19.13 6.08 11.55
N VAL A 50 17.85 5.73 11.42
CA VAL A 50 16.90 6.39 10.53
C VAL A 50 16.68 7.83 11.03
N LEU A 51 16.63 8.78 10.08
CA LEU A 51 16.48 10.21 10.40
C LEU A 51 15.26 10.49 11.28
N ASP A 52 14.16 9.78 11.09
CA ASP A 52 12.93 9.87 11.88
C ASP A 52 13.19 9.69 13.39
N VAL A 53 13.97 8.66 13.75
CA VAL A 53 14.32 8.33 15.14
C VAL A 53 15.32 9.33 15.69
N PHE A 54 16.30 9.71 14.86
CA PHE A 54 17.29 10.72 15.24
C PHE A 54 16.64 12.09 15.51
N GLU A 55 15.79 12.58 14.59
CA GLU A 55 15.08 13.85 14.73
C GLU A 55 14.13 13.83 15.93
N ALA A 56 13.43 12.71 16.18
CA ALA A 56 12.61 12.51 17.38
C ALA A 56 13.39 12.83 18.66
N ARG A 57 14.57 12.23 18.82
CA ARG A 57 15.41 12.42 20.00
C ARG A 57 16.03 13.82 20.05
N GLU A 58 16.73 14.22 19.00
CA GLU A 58 17.60 15.40 19.03
C GLU A 58 16.85 16.72 18.78
N LEU A 59 15.81 16.72 17.93
CA LEU A 59 15.08 17.94 17.58
C LEU A 59 13.80 18.12 18.38
N TYR A 60 13.12 17.02 18.71
CA TYR A 60 11.81 17.07 19.37
C TYR A 60 11.86 16.68 20.86
N GLY A 61 13.01 16.24 21.37
CA GLY A 61 13.20 15.87 22.77
C GLY A 61 12.33 14.66 23.18
N LEU A 62 12.03 13.79 22.22
CA LEU A 62 11.21 12.60 22.42
C LEU A 62 12.09 11.41 22.81
N ASN A 63 11.47 10.41 23.46
CA ASN A 63 12.13 9.15 23.82
C ASN A 63 11.51 8.00 23.03
N PRO A 64 12.09 7.62 21.88
CA PRO A 64 11.63 6.46 21.11
C PRO A 64 11.53 5.20 21.97
N VAL A 65 10.46 4.43 21.80
CA VAL A 65 10.24 3.16 22.50
C VAL A 65 11.30 2.15 22.10
N ALA A 66 11.76 1.35 23.07
CA ALA A 66 12.62 0.22 22.76
C ALA A 66 11.82 -0.84 21.99
N VAL A 67 12.35 -1.29 20.85
CA VAL A 67 11.73 -2.31 20.01
C VAL A 67 12.63 -3.53 20.00
N THR A 68 12.10 -4.65 20.49
CA THR A 68 12.75 -5.97 20.40
C THR A 68 12.08 -6.87 19.38
N ASP A 69 10.76 -6.72 19.23
CA ASP A 69 9.93 -7.40 18.24
C ASP A 69 9.17 -6.34 17.42
N VAL A 70 9.55 -6.26 16.14
CA VAL A 70 8.98 -5.28 15.19
C VAL A 70 7.48 -5.53 15.00
N ASP A 71 7.06 -6.78 14.85
CA ASP A 71 5.69 -7.13 14.51
C ASP A 71 4.75 -6.93 15.70
N ALA A 72 5.18 -7.35 16.89
CA ALA A 72 4.42 -7.12 18.12
C ALA A 72 4.29 -5.61 18.42
N THR A 73 5.38 -4.84 18.27
CA THR A 73 5.35 -3.38 18.48
C THR A 73 4.46 -2.69 17.47
N ARG A 74 4.56 -3.04 16.18
CA ARG A 74 3.71 -2.52 15.11
C ARG A 74 2.23 -2.77 15.43
N THR A 75 1.90 -4.00 15.82
CA THR A 75 0.52 -4.41 16.16
C THR A 75 -0.02 -3.62 17.35
N ALA A 76 0.76 -3.50 18.43
CA ALA A 76 0.37 -2.75 19.63
C ALA A 76 0.16 -1.26 19.33
N MET A 77 1.08 -0.64 18.58
CA MET A 77 0.99 0.75 18.15
C MET A 77 -0.25 1.00 17.28
N LEU A 78 -0.48 0.17 16.25
CA LEU A 78 -1.66 0.29 15.39
C LEU A 78 -2.96 0.08 16.17
N GLY A 79 -2.99 -0.88 17.10
CA GLY A 79 -4.13 -1.10 18.00
C GLY A 79 -4.43 0.12 18.87
N SER A 80 -3.39 0.76 19.41
CA SER A 80 -3.53 1.98 20.21
C SER A 80 -4.02 3.17 19.38
N LEU A 81 -3.48 3.38 18.18
CA LEU A 81 -3.97 4.39 17.24
C LEU A 81 -5.44 4.16 16.87
N ARG A 82 -5.82 2.91 16.57
CA ARG A 82 -7.21 2.56 16.25
C ARG A 82 -8.14 2.90 17.41
N SER A 83 -7.75 2.58 18.63
CA SER A 83 -8.53 2.90 19.84
C SER A 83 -8.67 4.43 20.04
N ARG A 84 -7.56 5.18 19.93
CA ARG A 84 -7.53 6.64 20.13
C ARG A 84 -8.38 7.40 19.11
N TYR A 85 -8.37 6.96 17.86
CA TYR A 85 -9.01 7.64 16.74
C TYR A 85 -10.28 6.96 16.23
N LEU A 86 -10.83 5.99 16.97
CA LEU A 86 -12.09 5.33 16.62
C LEU A 86 -13.20 6.37 16.46
N GLY A 87 -13.83 6.39 15.27
CA GLY A 87 -14.88 7.35 14.91
C GLY A 87 -14.42 8.79 14.69
N LYS A 88 -13.10 9.07 14.79
CA LYS A 88 -12.53 10.42 14.61
C LYS A 88 -11.70 10.55 13.34
N SER A 89 -11.02 9.49 12.92
CA SER A 89 -10.14 9.51 11.73
C SER A 89 -10.00 8.11 11.12
N LEU A 90 -9.94 8.04 9.78
CA LEU A 90 -9.60 6.81 9.06
C LEU A 90 -8.08 6.61 8.93
N TYR A 91 -7.26 7.54 9.40
CA TYR A 91 -5.79 7.47 9.28
C TYR A 91 -5.21 6.12 9.74
N PRO A 92 -5.55 5.56 10.92
CA PRO A 92 -4.95 4.31 11.38
C PRO A 92 -5.23 3.14 10.42
N ALA A 93 -6.43 3.07 9.86
CA ALA A 93 -6.80 2.02 8.89
C ALA A 93 -6.02 2.17 7.58
N TYR A 94 -5.87 3.40 7.08
CA TYR A 94 -5.06 3.67 5.89
C TYR A 94 -3.56 3.41 6.10
N LEU A 95 -3.03 3.73 7.29
CA LEU A 95 -1.65 3.44 7.65
C LEU A 95 -1.40 1.92 7.65
N GLU A 96 -2.25 1.16 8.34
CA GLU A 96 -2.18 -0.31 8.41
C GLU A 96 -2.28 -0.95 7.02
N GLN A 97 -3.23 -0.50 6.20
CA GLN A 97 -3.35 -0.98 4.82
C GLN A 97 -2.10 -0.66 4.00
N THR A 98 -1.56 0.54 4.15
CA THR A 98 -0.36 0.95 3.39
C THR A 98 0.85 0.12 3.79
N LEU A 99 1.06 -0.12 5.08
CA LEU A 99 2.11 -1.00 5.60
C LEU A 99 2.04 -2.38 4.92
N ALA A 100 0.86 -2.99 4.86
CA ALA A 100 0.66 -4.29 4.23
C ALA A 100 0.93 -4.28 2.71
N MET A 101 0.65 -3.16 2.03
CA MET A 101 0.90 -3.01 0.58
C MET A 101 2.37 -2.73 0.24
N LEU A 102 3.14 -2.14 1.15
CA LEU A 102 4.51 -1.71 0.88
C LEU A 102 5.53 -2.84 0.97
N HIS A 103 5.37 -3.79 1.89
CA HIS A 103 6.33 -4.89 2.09
C HIS A 103 6.71 -5.62 0.78
N PRO A 104 5.76 -6.02 -0.10
CA PRO A 104 6.11 -6.66 -1.38
C PRO A 104 6.87 -5.78 -2.37
N ARG A 105 6.83 -4.45 -2.16
CA ARG A 105 7.45 -3.43 -3.02
C ARG A 105 8.86 -3.06 -2.59
N PHE A 106 9.29 -3.49 -1.42
CA PHE A 106 10.67 -3.29 -0.95
C PHE A 106 11.63 -4.17 -1.76
N LYS A 107 12.66 -3.54 -2.30
CA LYS A 107 13.74 -4.20 -3.06
C LYS A 107 15.07 -3.79 -2.48
N LEU A 108 15.76 -4.74 -1.86
CA LEU A 108 17.13 -4.54 -1.38
C LEU A 108 18.08 -4.49 -2.58
N LEU A 109 18.90 -3.44 -2.64
CA LEU A 109 19.97 -3.32 -3.62
C LEU A 109 21.01 -4.45 -3.46
N ASN A 110 21.83 -4.65 -4.48
CA ASN A 110 22.96 -5.57 -4.39
C ASN A 110 24.04 -5.00 -3.46
N PRO A 111 24.83 -5.85 -2.77
CA PRO A 111 25.97 -5.39 -1.99
C PRO A 111 26.91 -4.49 -2.80
N GLY A 112 27.45 -3.44 -2.18
CA GLY A 112 28.32 -2.46 -2.84
C GLY A 112 27.60 -1.44 -3.73
N VAL A 113 26.29 -1.57 -3.96
CA VAL A 113 25.48 -0.54 -4.65
C VAL A 113 24.84 0.36 -3.61
N ARG A 114 25.09 1.67 -3.71
CA ARG A 114 24.51 2.70 -2.83
C ARG A 114 23.50 3.55 -3.58
N LEU A 115 22.56 4.10 -2.83
CA LEU A 115 21.65 5.12 -3.35
C LEU A 115 22.36 6.48 -3.42
N GLU A 116 22.09 7.25 -4.46
CA GLU A 116 22.54 8.64 -4.53
C GLU A 116 21.79 9.47 -3.48
N VAL A 117 22.52 10.36 -2.82
CA VAL A 117 21.97 11.27 -1.81
C VAL A 117 21.11 12.31 -2.51
N ILE A 118 19.81 12.26 -2.29
CA ILE A 118 18.87 13.21 -2.88
C ILE A 118 18.82 14.43 -1.96
N PRO A 119 19.14 15.66 -2.41
CA PRO A 119 19.18 16.84 -1.53
C PRO A 119 17.80 17.30 -1.03
N ASP A 120 16.77 16.44 -1.09
CA ASP A 120 15.40 16.76 -0.72
C ASP A 120 15.20 16.65 0.80
N ALA A 121 15.32 17.79 1.46
CA ALA A 121 14.95 17.97 2.86
C ALA A 121 15.85 17.31 3.90
N PHE A 122 17.14 17.17 3.61
CA PHE A 122 18.11 16.94 4.68
C PHE A 122 18.20 18.17 5.59
N PRO A 123 17.91 18.02 6.89
CA PRO A 123 18.24 19.07 7.84
C PRO A 123 19.77 19.27 7.83
N LYS A 124 20.23 20.51 8.06
CA LYS A 124 21.66 20.80 8.23
C LYS A 124 22.12 20.29 9.59
N ILE A 125 22.32 18.98 9.69
CA ILE A 125 22.77 18.31 10.91
C ILE A 125 24.21 17.87 10.67
N ASN A 126 25.11 18.30 11.56
CA ASN A 126 26.49 17.87 11.56
C ASN A 126 26.71 16.95 12.75
N ILE A 127 26.93 15.66 12.46
CA ILE A 127 27.18 14.63 13.47
C ILE A 127 28.63 14.22 13.33
N ARG A 128 29.38 14.38 14.43
CA ARG A 128 30.82 14.11 14.40
C ARG A 128 31.08 12.64 14.05
N GLY A 129 31.74 12.42 12.90
CA GLY A 129 32.17 11.09 12.45
C GLY A 129 31.06 10.26 11.80
N CYS A 130 29.94 10.88 11.43
CA CYS A 130 28.85 10.23 10.71
C CYS A 130 28.37 11.13 9.58
N GLU A 131 27.72 10.54 8.59
CA GLU A 131 27.18 11.25 7.43
C GLU A 131 25.69 10.91 7.27
N ILE A 132 24.95 11.79 6.58
CA ILE A 132 23.60 11.46 6.17
C ILE A 132 23.71 10.72 4.83
N GLU A 133 23.22 9.48 4.78
CA GLU A 133 23.18 8.66 3.57
C GLU A 133 21.72 8.32 3.21
N GLN A 134 21.47 8.13 1.92
CA GLN A 134 20.15 7.72 1.42
C GLN A 134 19.91 6.24 1.77
N LEU A 135 18.85 5.96 2.51
CA LEU A 135 18.47 4.60 2.92
C LEU A 135 17.44 4.00 1.98
N ALA A 136 16.45 4.79 1.58
CA ALA A 136 15.34 4.37 0.75
C ALA A 136 15.14 5.33 -0.42
N SER A 137 14.70 4.83 -1.58
CA SER A 137 14.33 5.66 -2.73
C SER A 137 13.06 5.12 -3.37
N PHE A 138 12.06 5.98 -3.51
CA PHE A 138 10.79 5.66 -4.15
C PHE A 138 10.86 6.03 -5.64
N ASN A 139 10.59 5.06 -6.52
CA ASN A 139 10.48 5.30 -7.95
C ASN A 139 9.02 5.45 -8.40
N ASP A 140 8.80 5.95 -9.62
CA ASP A 140 7.45 6.20 -10.15
C ASP A 140 6.62 4.91 -10.33
N ASP A 141 7.26 3.74 -10.42
CA ASP A 141 6.62 2.43 -10.48
C ASP A 141 6.09 1.95 -9.12
N GLY A 142 6.32 2.73 -8.05
CA GLY A 142 5.93 2.38 -6.70
C GLY A 142 6.79 1.30 -6.06
N VAL A 143 7.97 1.04 -6.60
CA VAL A 143 9.02 0.21 -5.99
C VAL A 143 9.84 1.08 -5.05
N ILE A 144 10.17 0.53 -3.88
CA ILE A 144 11.04 1.17 -2.91
C ILE A 144 12.35 0.43 -2.89
N LEU A 145 13.38 1.09 -3.40
CA LEU A 145 14.75 0.61 -3.36
C LEU A 145 15.34 0.90 -1.98
N LEU A 146 15.96 -0.09 -1.37
CA LEU A 146 16.56 0.02 -0.05
C LEU A 146 18.05 -0.32 -0.12
N ASP A 147 18.89 0.53 0.49
CA ASP A 147 20.31 0.23 0.66
C ASP A 147 20.47 -0.99 1.59
N ARG A 148 21.01 -2.08 1.06
CA ARG A 148 21.13 -3.36 1.78
C ARG A 148 22.07 -3.27 2.97
N GLU A 149 23.19 -2.54 2.84
CA GLU A 149 24.19 -2.46 3.89
C GLU A 149 23.66 -1.67 5.07
N ILE A 150 23.02 -0.52 4.79
CA ILE A 150 22.39 0.31 5.83
C ILE A 150 21.25 -0.47 6.49
N MET A 151 20.32 -1.06 5.72
CA MET A 151 19.21 -1.88 6.25
C MET A 151 19.71 -3.02 7.15
N GLY A 152 20.81 -3.68 6.77
CA GLY A 152 21.42 -4.75 7.57
C GLY A 152 21.97 -4.27 8.91
N ALA A 153 22.40 -3.01 8.99
CA ALA A 153 22.94 -2.38 10.20
C ALA A 153 21.87 -1.74 11.11
N LEU A 154 20.62 -1.60 10.64
CA LEU A 154 19.52 -1.05 11.44
C LEU A 154 19.08 -2.05 12.53
N ASP A 155 18.89 -1.53 13.73
CA ASP A 155 18.22 -2.23 14.83
C ASP A 155 16.69 -2.35 14.59
N PRO A 156 15.94 -3.10 15.41
CA PRO A 156 14.50 -3.30 15.20
C PRO A 156 13.68 -2.01 15.22
N LEU A 157 14.04 -1.03 16.07
CA LEU A 157 13.33 0.27 16.14
C LEU A 157 13.47 1.00 14.80
N ASN A 158 14.69 1.06 14.27
CA ASN A 158 14.99 1.74 13.03
C ASN A 158 14.37 1.02 11.81
N ARG A 159 14.29 -0.31 11.83
CA ARG A 159 13.54 -1.06 10.81
C ARG A 159 12.04 -0.74 10.83
N LEU A 160 11.45 -0.66 12.01
CA LEU A 160 10.04 -0.24 12.14
C LEU A 160 9.86 1.21 11.66
N ALA A 161 10.80 2.09 11.98
CA ALA A 161 10.74 3.50 11.59
C ALA A 161 10.70 3.68 10.07
N ILE A 162 11.54 2.98 9.30
CA ILE A 162 11.52 3.11 7.84
C ILE A 162 10.23 2.55 7.23
N GLU A 163 9.67 1.48 7.77
CA GLU A 163 8.37 0.96 7.31
C GLU A 163 7.23 1.96 7.51
N LEU A 164 7.20 2.59 8.70
CA LEU A 164 6.22 3.62 9.02
C LEU A 164 6.44 4.88 8.22
N HIS A 165 7.69 5.26 7.97
CA HIS A 165 8.06 6.40 7.14
C HIS A 165 7.48 6.27 5.75
N GLU A 166 7.81 5.20 5.04
CA GLU A 166 7.35 5.02 3.67
C GLU A 166 5.82 4.93 3.60
N SER A 167 5.18 4.35 4.63
CA SER A 167 3.72 4.28 4.71
C SER A 167 3.08 5.64 4.93
N ALA A 168 3.54 6.39 5.93
CA ALA A 168 3.05 7.73 6.24
C ALA A 168 3.32 8.70 5.08
N TYR A 169 4.48 8.58 4.43
CA TYR A 169 4.85 9.42 3.30
C TYR A 169 4.02 9.12 2.06
N LEU A 170 3.69 7.86 1.77
CA LEU A 170 2.77 7.53 0.69
C LEU A 170 1.39 8.16 0.91
N LEU A 171 0.90 8.16 2.15
CA LEU A 171 -0.35 8.83 2.50
C LEU A 171 -0.24 10.36 2.34
N ASP A 172 0.88 10.95 2.78
CA ASP A 172 1.14 12.39 2.67
C ASP A 172 1.20 12.85 1.20
N ARG A 173 1.87 12.08 0.33
CA ARG A 173 1.87 12.34 -1.13
C ARG A 173 0.47 12.21 -1.73
N LYS A 174 -0.29 11.20 -1.36
CA LYS A 174 -1.62 10.94 -1.92
C LYS A 174 -2.60 12.07 -1.57
N TRP A 175 -2.65 12.45 -0.30
CA TRP A 175 -3.72 13.31 0.24
C TRP A 175 -3.31 14.76 0.41
N ARG A 176 -2.10 15.02 0.88
CA ARG A 176 -1.58 16.38 1.10
C ARG A 176 -0.69 16.88 -0.03
N LYS A 177 -0.50 16.08 -1.08
CA LYS A 177 0.35 16.39 -2.24
C LYS A 177 1.77 16.77 -1.82
N ALA A 178 2.27 16.12 -0.78
CA ALA A 178 3.62 16.37 -0.27
C ALA A 178 4.68 16.11 -1.35
N THR A 179 5.68 16.98 -1.40
CA THR A 179 6.85 16.88 -2.29
C THR A 179 8.15 16.62 -1.52
N ASN A 180 8.06 16.34 -0.22
CA ASN A 180 9.18 15.96 0.64
C ASN A 180 8.65 15.18 1.86
N SER A 181 9.54 14.46 2.55
CA SER A 181 9.18 13.58 3.66
C SER A 181 9.22 14.23 5.05
N VAL A 182 9.37 15.56 5.16
CA VAL A 182 9.56 16.26 6.46
C VAL A 182 8.40 15.97 7.42
N PHE A 183 7.16 16.02 6.93
CA PHE A 183 6.01 15.77 7.77
C PHE A 183 5.91 14.31 8.20
N ALA A 184 6.18 13.36 7.28
CA ALA A 184 6.24 11.93 7.59
C ALA A 184 7.29 11.63 8.66
N ARG A 185 8.51 12.20 8.56
CA ARG A 185 9.57 12.03 9.58
C ARG A 185 9.14 12.46 10.97
N LYS A 186 8.54 13.65 11.04
CA LYS A 186 8.01 14.16 12.30
C LYS A 186 6.94 13.21 12.84
N LEU A 187 6.00 12.77 12.00
CA LEU A 187 4.90 11.91 12.42
C LEU A 187 5.40 10.58 12.97
N VAL A 188 6.31 9.91 12.26
CA VAL A 188 6.92 8.66 12.70
C VAL A 188 7.67 8.83 14.01
N GLY A 189 8.40 9.93 14.19
CA GLY A 189 9.05 10.26 15.45
C GLY A 189 8.08 10.32 16.64
N PHE A 190 6.91 10.93 16.47
CA PHE A 190 5.86 10.93 17.49
C PHE A 190 5.22 9.55 17.70
N LEU A 191 4.92 8.83 16.63
CA LEU A 191 4.35 7.48 16.70
C LEU A 191 5.24 6.51 17.48
N LEU A 192 6.55 6.62 17.29
CA LEU A 192 7.54 5.74 17.93
C LEU A 192 7.98 6.18 19.31
N ALA A 193 7.72 7.42 19.74
CA ALA A 193 8.09 7.86 21.08
C ALA A 193 6.97 7.68 22.10
N ASP A 194 5.81 8.23 21.78
CA ASP A 194 4.64 8.12 22.63
C ASP A 194 3.39 8.32 21.75
N HIS A 195 2.76 7.21 21.37
CA HIS A 195 1.52 7.26 20.61
C HIS A 195 0.33 7.83 21.41
N ALA A 196 0.51 8.15 22.70
CA ALA A 196 -0.41 8.93 23.52
C ALA A 196 -0.07 10.43 23.56
N ASP A 197 1.02 10.90 22.92
CA ASP A 197 1.40 12.32 22.93
C ASP A 197 0.25 13.18 22.34
N PRO A 198 -0.22 14.23 23.03
CA PRO A 198 -1.28 15.11 22.54
C PRO A 198 -0.92 15.85 21.24
N LYS A 199 0.38 16.04 20.95
CA LYS A 199 0.84 16.64 19.69
C LYS A 199 0.58 15.74 18.47
N LEU A 200 0.28 14.46 18.69
CA LEU A 200 -0.11 13.54 17.61
C LEU A 200 -1.48 13.91 17.03
N ASP A 201 -2.44 14.38 17.86
CA ASP A 201 -3.81 14.69 17.40
C ASP A 201 -3.85 15.71 16.25
N PRO A 202 -3.21 16.89 16.34
CA PRO A 202 -3.22 17.84 15.22
C PRO A 202 -2.43 17.33 14.00
N MET A 203 -1.49 16.40 14.18
CA MET A 203 -0.77 15.81 13.04
C MET A 203 -1.65 14.82 12.28
N ILE A 204 -2.39 13.98 12.99
CA ILE A 204 -3.33 13.04 12.40
C ILE A 204 -4.52 13.77 11.78
N ALA A 205 -5.04 14.81 12.45
CA ALA A 205 -6.10 15.66 11.92
C ALA A 205 -5.70 16.45 10.66
N ALA A 206 -4.39 16.67 10.44
CA ALA A 206 -3.90 17.31 9.22
C ALA A 206 -4.04 16.41 7.97
N TYR A 207 -4.26 15.10 8.16
CA TYR A 207 -4.80 14.29 7.09
C TYR A 207 -6.32 14.42 7.14
N ASP A 208 -6.86 15.19 6.20
CA ASP A 208 -8.30 15.42 5.99
C ASP A 208 -9.00 14.13 5.50
N PHE A 209 -8.88 13.07 6.31
CA PHE A 209 -9.64 11.85 6.20
C PHE A 209 -10.96 12.08 6.92
N ASP A 210 -11.74 13.05 6.43
CA ASP A 210 -13.09 13.27 6.93
C ASP A 210 -13.82 11.93 6.89
N VAL A 211 -14.15 11.40 8.07
CA VAL A 211 -15.02 10.24 8.18
C VAL A 211 -16.36 10.73 7.63
N PRO A 212 -16.86 10.19 6.51
CA PRO A 212 -18.14 10.65 5.97
C PRO A 212 -19.17 10.54 7.08
N HIS A 213 -19.77 11.68 7.44
CA HIS A 213 -20.57 11.83 8.66
C HIS A 213 -21.48 10.63 8.92
N ALA A 214 -21.14 9.85 9.94
CA ALA A 214 -21.91 8.98 10.86
C ALA A 214 -23.24 8.30 10.43
N GLY A 215 -23.67 8.33 9.18
CA GLY A 215 -24.91 7.71 8.72
C GLY A 215 -24.72 6.36 8.02
N ILE A 216 -23.48 6.03 7.63
CA ILE A 216 -23.17 4.86 6.78
C ILE A 216 -22.20 3.89 7.49
N TYR A 217 -21.42 4.36 8.46
CA TYR A 217 -20.44 3.53 9.16
C TYR A 217 -20.93 3.22 10.57
N GLY A 218 -21.32 1.95 10.79
CA GLY A 218 -21.58 1.44 12.13
C GLY A 218 -20.30 1.44 12.98
N VAL A 219 -20.48 1.39 14.30
CA VAL A 219 -19.44 1.50 15.35
C VAL A 219 -18.31 0.44 15.23
N GLN A 220 -18.44 -0.53 14.32
CA GLN A 220 -17.45 -1.59 14.05
C GLN A 220 -16.67 -1.41 12.73
N GLY A 221 -16.82 -0.30 12.02
CA GLY A 221 -16.04 -0.04 10.79
C GLY A 221 -16.46 -0.91 9.60
N SER A 222 -17.69 -1.42 9.58
CA SER A 222 -18.25 -2.02 8.37
C SER A 222 -18.46 -0.93 7.31
N MET A 223 -17.75 -1.03 6.19
CA MET A 223 -18.10 -0.29 4.97
C MET A 223 -19.45 -0.81 4.48
N SER A 224 -20.50 -0.01 4.59
CA SER A 224 -21.75 -0.30 3.88
C SER A 224 -21.68 0.30 2.49
N CYS A 225 -21.14 -0.49 1.56
CA CYS A 225 -21.27 -0.21 0.13
C CYS A 225 -22.66 -0.62 -0.33
N ARG A 226 -23.32 0.20 -1.14
CA ARG A 226 -24.49 -0.27 -1.89
C ARG A 226 -23.98 -1.22 -2.97
N ALA A 227 -24.14 -2.51 -2.69
CA ALA A 227 -23.90 -3.57 -3.65
C ALA A 227 -25.23 -4.05 -4.24
N GLU A 228 -25.31 -4.13 -5.57
CA GLU A 228 -26.35 -4.88 -6.25
C GLU A 228 -25.92 -6.34 -6.29
N ILE A 229 -26.71 -7.21 -5.67
CA ILE A 229 -26.48 -8.64 -5.67
C ILE A 229 -27.42 -9.27 -6.68
N GLN A 230 -26.88 -9.88 -7.74
CA GLN A 230 -27.65 -10.66 -8.71
C GLN A 230 -27.49 -12.14 -8.44
N LEU A 231 -28.62 -12.84 -8.26
CA LEU A 231 -28.66 -14.29 -8.21
C LEU A 231 -28.66 -14.84 -9.64
N ARG A 232 -27.74 -15.75 -9.93
CA ARG A 232 -27.64 -16.44 -11.23
C ARG A 232 -28.55 -17.66 -11.27
N ASP A 233 -28.87 -18.10 -12.48
CA ASP A 233 -29.68 -19.30 -12.72
C ASP A 233 -29.04 -20.60 -12.19
N ASP A 234 -27.71 -20.62 -12.03
CA ASP A 234 -26.96 -21.73 -11.44
C ASP A 234 -26.86 -21.66 -9.89
N GLY A 235 -27.53 -20.68 -9.27
CA GLY A 235 -27.50 -20.45 -7.83
C GLY A 235 -26.26 -19.73 -7.33
N GLY A 236 -25.36 -19.29 -8.21
CA GLY A 236 -24.26 -18.39 -7.85
C GLY A 236 -24.75 -16.97 -7.56
N LEU A 237 -24.01 -16.23 -6.73
CA LEU A 237 -24.22 -14.80 -6.54
C LEU A 237 -23.17 -14.02 -7.33
N ARG A 238 -23.58 -12.91 -7.96
CA ARG A 238 -22.68 -11.90 -8.49
C ARG A 238 -22.94 -10.60 -7.75
N VAL A 239 -21.88 -10.02 -7.20
CA VAL A 239 -21.95 -8.77 -6.46
C VAL A 239 -21.41 -7.66 -7.36
N TYR A 240 -22.24 -6.68 -7.65
CA TYR A 240 -21.90 -5.46 -8.38
C TYR A 240 -21.87 -4.32 -7.38
N HIS A 241 -20.90 -3.42 -7.51
CA HIS A 241 -20.90 -2.16 -6.79
C HIS A 241 -20.84 -1.03 -7.80
N SER A 242 -21.66 0.01 -7.61
CA SER A 242 -21.58 1.20 -8.43
C SER A 242 -20.30 1.95 -8.06
N PRO A 243 -19.43 2.35 -9.01
CA PRO A 243 -18.23 3.13 -8.73
C PRO A 243 -18.50 4.45 -7.99
N GLY A 244 -19.74 4.95 -8.00
CA GLY A 244 -20.15 6.16 -7.27
C GLY A 244 -20.78 5.91 -5.90
N ASP A 245 -21.20 4.67 -5.59
CA ASP A 245 -21.88 4.34 -4.31
C ASP A 245 -20.90 3.79 -3.24
N CYS A 246 -19.65 3.54 -3.63
CA CYS A 246 -18.52 3.34 -2.75
C CYS A 246 -17.53 4.47 -3.02
N PRO A 247 -17.66 5.65 -2.35
CA PRO A 247 -16.76 6.78 -2.58
C PRO A 247 -15.30 6.41 -2.35
N ASP A 248 -15.06 5.39 -1.51
CA ASP A 248 -13.76 4.74 -1.38
C ASP A 248 -13.64 3.55 -2.32
N ARG A 249 -13.52 3.83 -3.61
CA ARG A 249 -12.68 2.96 -4.45
C ARG A 249 -11.26 3.09 -3.90
N ILE A 250 -10.91 2.17 -3.00
CA ILE A 250 -9.57 1.63 -2.91
C ILE A 250 -9.31 0.89 -4.23
N SER A 251 -9.16 1.65 -5.32
CA SER A 251 -8.70 1.11 -6.59
C SER A 251 -7.22 0.76 -6.39
N PRO A 252 -6.77 -0.45 -6.75
CA PRO A 252 -5.37 -0.65 -7.06
C PRO A 252 -5.05 0.24 -8.27
N THR A 253 -4.54 1.44 -8.00
CA THR A 253 -4.09 2.46 -8.98
C THR A 253 -5.11 2.83 -10.09
N PRO A 254 -4.84 3.87 -10.91
CA PRO A 254 -5.71 4.23 -12.05
C PRO A 254 -5.56 3.32 -13.29
N PHE A 255 -4.78 2.22 -13.22
CA PHE A 255 -4.43 1.43 -14.41
C PHE A 255 -5.23 0.13 -14.59
N GLU A 256 -6.10 -0.25 -13.66
CA GLU A 256 -6.89 -1.50 -13.77
C GLU A 256 -8.40 -1.29 -13.58
N ALA A 257 -8.91 -0.08 -13.82
CA ALA A 257 -10.36 0.17 -13.84
C ALA A 257 -11.01 -0.26 -15.17
N ASN A 258 -10.84 -1.53 -15.56
CA ASN A 258 -11.76 -2.19 -16.48
C ASN A 258 -12.61 -3.17 -15.65
N GLY A 259 -13.91 -2.89 -15.55
CA GLY A 259 -14.82 -3.55 -14.61
C GLY A 259 -14.73 -5.08 -14.61
N TYR A 260 -14.57 -5.64 -13.41
CA TYR A 260 -14.73 -7.07 -13.16
C TYR A 260 -15.65 -7.26 -11.95
N GLY A 261 -16.66 -8.10 -12.12
CA GLY A 261 -17.47 -8.60 -11.01
C GLY A 261 -16.82 -9.85 -10.44
N ASP A 262 -16.76 -9.95 -9.12
CA ASP A 262 -16.23 -11.13 -8.44
C ASP A 262 -17.24 -12.29 -8.48
N PHE A 263 -16.71 -13.51 -8.63
CA PHE A 263 -17.49 -14.74 -8.82
C PHE A 263 -17.44 -15.62 -7.57
N LEU A 264 -18.58 -16.16 -7.16
CA LEU A 264 -18.67 -17.20 -6.13
C LEU A 264 -19.07 -18.55 -6.76
N PRO A 265 -18.52 -19.69 -6.27
CA PRO A 265 -18.82 -21.01 -6.81
C PRO A 265 -20.24 -21.49 -6.49
N THR A 266 -20.78 -22.37 -7.33
CA THR A 266 -22.12 -22.97 -7.21
C THR A 266 -22.16 -24.10 -6.17
N GLY A 267 -23.10 -24.02 -5.22
CA GLY A 267 -23.35 -25.04 -4.18
C GLY A 267 -23.18 -24.51 -2.75
N MET A 268 -24.14 -23.73 -2.26
CA MET A 268 -24.09 -23.11 -0.92
C MET A 268 -24.67 -24.03 0.18
N PRO A 269 -23.96 -24.28 1.29
CA PRO A 269 -24.55 -24.78 2.55
C PRO A 269 -25.48 -23.72 3.20
N ASP A 270 -26.30 -24.15 4.18
CA ASP A 270 -27.34 -23.33 4.84
C ASP A 270 -26.81 -22.10 5.60
N GLU A 271 -25.52 -22.11 5.92
CA GLU A 271 -24.80 -21.01 6.57
C GLU A 271 -23.48 -20.81 5.83
N TRP A 272 -23.23 -19.57 5.37
CA TRP A 272 -22.04 -19.24 4.61
C TRP A 272 -21.21 -18.17 5.33
N HIS A 273 -19.93 -18.48 5.48
CA HIS A 273 -18.93 -17.57 6.04
C HIS A 273 -18.03 -17.12 4.89
N TRP A 274 -18.27 -15.92 4.36
CA TRP A 274 -17.29 -15.33 3.44
C TRP A 274 -16.12 -14.80 4.24
N THR A 275 -14.93 -15.32 3.94
CA THR A 275 -13.67 -14.75 4.40
C THR A 275 -12.88 -14.39 3.14
N ASN A 276 -12.41 -13.15 3.05
CA ASN A 276 -11.54 -12.75 1.95
C ASN A 276 -10.14 -13.34 2.20
N ARG A 277 -9.93 -14.60 1.79
CA ARG A 277 -8.69 -15.34 2.02
C ARG A 277 -7.88 -15.39 0.73
N LYS A 278 -6.68 -14.80 0.72
CA LYS A 278 -5.64 -15.22 -0.23
C LYS A 278 -5.08 -16.57 0.21
N PRO A 279 -4.79 -17.52 -0.70
CA PRO A 279 -4.11 -18.76 -0.34
C PRO A 279 -2.82 -18.45 0.43
N GLY A 280 -2.72 -18.91 1.69
CA GLY A 280 -1.51 -18.81 2.51
C GLY A 280 -1.50 -17.80 3.67
N GLN A 281 -2.57 -17.04 3.94
CA GLN A 281 -2.65 -16.16 5.13
C GLN A 281 -3.49 -16.76 6.27
N THR A 282 -3.07 -16.51 7.51
CA THR A 282 -3.67 -17.05 8.74
C THR A 282 -4.43 -16.03 9.60
N GLU A 283 -4.30 -14.71 9.43
CA GLU A 283 -5.00 -13.74 10.30
C GLU A 283 -5.48 -12.47 9.58
N GLY A 284 -6.69 -12.01 9.97
CA GLY A 284 -7.40 -10.83 9.45
C GLY A 284 -8.76 -11.21 8.83
N TYR A 285 -9.86 -11.08 9.58
CA TYR A 285 -11.20 -11.46 9.12
C TYR A 285 -12.12 -10.25 9.00
N SER A 286 -12.85 -10.16 7.89
CA SER A 286 -14.18 -9.54 7.88
C SER A 286 -15.15 -10.66 7.60
N LEU A 287 -15.99 -11.00 8.59
CA LEU A 287 -16.97 -12.06 8.48
C LEU A 287 -18.28 -11.45 7.98
N VAL A 288 -18.67 -11.77 6.75
CA VAL A 288 -20.06 -11.57 6.31
C VAL A 288 -20.75 -12.92 6.46
N VAL A 289 -21.62 -13.03 7.47
CA VAL A 289 -22.49 -14.19 7.65
C VAL A 289 -23.71 -13.99 6.77
N LEU A 290 -23.84 -14.83 5.75
CA LEU A 290 -25.05 -14.89 4.93
C LEU A 290 -25.78 -16.17 5.32
N LYS A 291 -26.92 -16.04 6.01
CA LYS A 291 -27.76 -17.18 6.39
C LYS A 291 -28.92 -17.31 5.42
N ARG A 292 -29.06 -18.50 4.82
CA ARG A 292 -30.16 -18.79 3.89
C ARG A 292 -31.40 -19.16 4.71
N LEU A 293 -32.44 -18.34 4.67
CA LEU A 293 -33.69 -18.59 5.42
C LEU A 293 -34.74 -19.37 4.61
N GLY A 294 -34.32 -20.12 3.58
CA GLY A 294 -35.19 -20.85 2.65
C GLY A 294 -35.26 -20.23 1.25
N SER A 295 -36.28 -20.57 0.47
CA SER A 295 -36.46 -20.12 -0.92
C SER A 295 -36.87 -18.65 -1.00
N GLY A 296 -35.88 -17.75 -0.99
CA GLY A 296 -36.09 -16.33 -1.32
C GLY A 296 -35.83 -15.34 -0.19
N ALA A 297 -35.10 -15.71 0.86
CA ALA A 297 -34.69 -14.77 1.90
C ALA A 297 -33.23 -14.99 2.32
N ILE A 298 -32.51 -13.88 2.52
CA ILE A 298 -31.14 -13.84 3.07
C ILE A 298 -31.18 -12.95 4.32
N ASP A 299 -30.65 -13.45 5.43
CA ASP A 299 -30.44 -12.68 6.66
C ASP A 299 -29.02 -12.12 6.69
N LEU A 300 -28.92 -10.81 6.93
CA LEU A 300 -27.66 -10.07 7.02
C LEU A 300 -27.32 -9.67 8.47
N GLY A 301 -27.66 -10.50 9.45
CA GLY A 301 -27.30 -10.24 10.85
C GLY A 301 -28.12 -9.10 11.46
N GLY A 302 -29.44 -9.13 11.24
CA GLY A 302 -30.39 -8.18 11.85
C GLY A 302 -31.41 -7.59 10.86
N GLU A 303 -31.17 -7.74 9.55
CA GLU A 303 -32.10 -7.35 8.49
C GLU A 303 -32.40 -8.53 7.57
N THR A 304 -33.69 -8.77 7.29
CA THR A 304 -34.15 -9.81 6.37
C THR A 304 -34.46 -9.21 5.01
N LEU A 305 -33.67 -9.57 3.99
CA LEU A 305 -33.99 -9.25 2.60
C LEU A 305 -34.88 -10.34 2.02
N THR A 306 -36.12 -9.97 1.66
CA THR A 306 -37.06 -10.86 0.99
C THR A 306 -37.09 -10.58 -0.51
N PHE A 307 -36.74 -11.57 -1.32
CA PHE A 307 -36.80 -11.48 -2.76
C PHE A 307 -38.20 -11.87 -3.25
N ARG A 308 -38.93 -10.92 -3.86
CA ARG A 308 -40.12 -11.28 -4.65
C ARG A 308 -39.67 -11.71 -6.04
N THR A 309 -39.87 -12.98 -6.37
CA THR A 309 -39.80 -13.46 -7.75
C THR A 309 -40.94 -12.80 -8.54
N GLN A 310 -40.63 -11.77 -9.33
CA GLN A 310 -41.54 -11.38 -10.41
C GLN A 310 -41.45 -12.44 -11.49
N SER A 311 -42.47 -13.29 -11.59
CA SER A 311 -42.57 -14.18 -12.75
C SER A 311 -42.86 -13.31 -13.98
N THR A 312 -41.86 -13.12 -14.83
CA THR A 312 -42.09 -12.58 -16.17
C THR A 312 -42.82 -13.64 -16.97
N ARG A 313 -44.14 -13.62 -16.93
CA ARG A 313 -44.99 -14.41 -17.83
C ARG A 313 -44.79 -13.86 -19.24
N SER A 314 -44.02 -14.56 -20.08
CA SER A 314 -43.88 -14.17 -21.48
C SER A 314 -45.23 -14.32 -22.17
N VAL A 315 -45.93 -13.21 -22.39
CA VAL A 315 -47.09 -13.19 -23.28
C VAL A 315 -46.56 -13.26 -24.70
N ARG A 316 -46.57 -14.46 -25.31
CA ARG A 316 -46.37 -14.62 -26.76
C ARG A 316 -47.53 -13.94 -27.47
N ARG A 317 -47.33 -12.72 -27.97
CA ARG A 317 -48.20 -12.12 -28.99
C ARG A 317 -47.96 -12.85 -30.33
N PRO A 318 -49.00 -13.32 -31.03
CA PRO A 318 -48.84 -13.87 -32.37
C PRO A 318 -48.35 -12.78 -33.33
N LEU A 319 -47.37 -13.14 -34.17
CA LEU A 319 -46.86 -12.32 -35.27
C LEU A 319 -48.02 -11.99 -36.23
N ARG A 320 -48.45 -10.72 -36.23
CA ARG A 320 -49.31 -10.16 -37.27
C ARG A 320 -48.46 -10.01 -38.54
N THR A 321 -48.74 -10.82 -39.55
CA THR A 321 -48.25 -10.61 -40.92
C THR A 321 -48.80 -9.28 -41.45
N ARG A 322 -47.91 -8.36 -41.84
CA ARG A 322 -48.27 -7.15 -42.58
C ARG A 322 -48.37 -7.51 -44.07
N PRO A 323 -49.43 -7.10 -44.79
CA PRO A 323 -49.50 -7.27 -46.23
C PRO A 323 -48.53 -6.33 -46.95
N ALA A 324 -47.93 -6.83 -48.03
CA ALA A 324 -47.00 -6.11 -48.88
C ALA A 324 -47.66 -4.88 -49.52
N GLN A 325 -47.06 -3.70 -49.33
CA GLN A 325 -47.40 -2.50 -50.09
C GLN A 325 -46.64 -2.51 -51.41
N ILE A 326 -47.39 -2.63 -52.51
CA ILE A 326 -46.91 -2.44 -53.88
C ILE A 326 -46.89 -0.93 -54.13
N HIS A 327 -45.71 -0.36 -54.35
CA HIS A 327 -45.56 1.01 -54.85
C HIS A 327 -45.68 1.01 -56.38
N SER A 328 -46.83 1.45 -56.91
CA SER A 328 -46.97 1.89 -58.29
C SER A 328 -46.55 3.37 -58.41
N ARG A 329 -45.53 3.64 -59.23
CA ARG A 329 -45.14 5.01 -59.62
C ARG A 329 -46.08 5.55 -60.70
N PRO A 330 -46.56 6.80 -60.62
CA PRO A 330 -47.23 7.45 -61.73
C PRO A 330 -46.23 7.94 -62.80
N ARG A 331 -46.54 7.67 -64.08
CA ARG A 331 -45.87 8.25 -65.24
C ARG A 331 -46.32 9.71 -65.41
N ARG A 332 -45.37 10.60 -65.70
CA ARG A 332 -45.64 11.94 -66.23
C ARG A 332 -46.25 11.85 -67.63
N ARG A 333 -47.39 12.49 -67.83
CA ARG A 333 -47.59 13.55 -68.83
C ARG A 333 -48.55 14.57 -68.25
#